data_AF-A0A4Q7U8W8-F1
#
_entry.id   AF-A0A4Q7U8W8-F1
#
_cell.length_a   1.000
_cell.length_b   1.000
_cell.length_c   1.000
_cell.angle_alpha   90.00
_cell.angle_beta   90.00
_cell.angle_gamma   90.00
#
_symmetry.space_group_name_H-M   'P 1'
#
loop_
_entity.id
_entity.type
_entity.pdbx_description
1 polymer ?
#
loop_
_entity_poly.entity_id
_entity_poly.type
_entity_poly.pdbx_seq_one_letter_code
_entity_poly.pdbx_strand_id
1 'polypeptide(L)'
;MPGLLVAAERHLRIGGPADLADAVTRSHLDDGRCVGWYGPPTPGWRVAIDAERANAAVPPALARRFGVQDFWARWTRAECCCKLSDVPVAAWWRRHGLSTPADGSAVWRTLWVADLVVTVGFTPTPPTP
;
A
#
# COMPACT_ATOMS: atom_id res chain seq x y z
N MET A 1 -5.60 2.56 -16.40
CA MET A 1 -5.49 2.70 -14.94
C MET A 1 -6.66 2.11 -14.16
N PRO A 2 -7.93 2.52 -14.37
CA PRO A 2 -9.07 1.98 -13.60
C PRO A 2 -9.20 0.44 -13.70
N GLY A 3 -8.99 -0.12 -14.88
CA GLY A 3 -9.01 -1.59 -15.08
C GLY A 3 -7.95 -2.36 -14.29
N LEU A 4 -6.76 -1.79 -14.09
CA LEU A 4 -5.68 -2.44 -13.31
C LEU A 4 -6.02 -2.48 -11.82
N LEU A 5 -6.63 -1.42 -11.27
CA LEU A 5 -7.10 -1.42 -9.89
C LEU A 5 -8.27 -2.41 -9.69
N VAL A 6 -9.17 -2.53 -10.67
CA VAL A 6 -10.28 -3.51 -10.63
C VAL A 6 -9.77 -4.95 -10.70
N ALA A 7 -8.68 -5.21 -11.42
CA ALA A 7 -8.07 -6.53 -11.52
C ALA A 7 -6.86 -6.74 -10.60
N ALA A 8 -6.62 -5.83 -9.65
CA ALA A 8 -5.35 -5.75 -8.90
C ALA A 8 -4.94 -7.06 -8.22
N GLU A 9 -5.91 -7.83 -7.70
CA GLU A 9 -5.65 -9.14 -7.09
C GLU A 9 -4.91 -10.11 -8.03
N ARG A 10 -5.19 -10.07 -9.34
CA ARG A 10 -4.55 -10.94 -10.36
C ARG A 10 -3.07 -10.63 -10.56
N HIS A 11 -2.61 -9.48 -10.08
CA HIS A 11 -1.25 -8.99 -10.23
C HIS A 11 -0.46 -9.05 -8.92
N LEU A 12 -1.06 -9.56 -7.84
CA LEU A 12 -0.39 -9.74 -6.56
C LEU A 12 0.12 -11.17 -6.42
N ARG A 13 1.31 -11.32 -5.86
CA ARG A 13 1.89 -12.61 -5.47
C ARG A 13 2.43 -12.52 -4.05
N ILE A 14 2.28 -13.61 -3.29
CA ILE A 14 2.80 -13.76 -1.94
C ILE A 14 3.91 -14.83 -1.99
N GLY A 15 5.06 -14.57 -1.37
CA GLY A 15 6.20 -15.48 -1.37
C GLY A 15 7.35 -14.98 -0.49
N GLY A 16 8.53 -15.58 -0.62
CA GLY A 16 9.74 -15.07 0.01
C GLY A 16 10.28 -13.83 -0.71
N PRO A 17 11.04 -12.94 -0.05
CA PRO A 17 11.63 -11.76 -0.70
C PRO A 17 12.51 -12.08 -1.91
N ALA A 18 13.22 -13.21 -1.87
CA ALA A 18 14.06 -13.68 -2.98
C ALA A 18 13.23 -14.13 -4.20
N ASP A 19 12.12 -14.83 -3.96
CA ASP A 19 11.23 -15.32 -5.03
C ASP A 19 10.51 -14.19 -5.76
N LEU A 20 10.41 -13.02 -5.11
CA LEU A 20 9.70 -11.86 -5.63
C LEU A 20 10.64 -10.75 -6.12
N ALA A 21 11.92 -11.04 -6.34
CA ALA A 21 12.92 -10.04 -6.74
C ALA A 21 12.53 -9.25 -8.01
N ASP A 22 11.80 -9.88 -8.94
CA ASP A 22 11.39 -9.27 -10.21
C ASP A 22 10.07 -8.48 -10.12
N ALA A 23 9.47 -8.35 -8.93
CA ALA A 23 8.28 -7.55 -8.74
C ALA A 23 8.58 -6.06 -8.98
N VAL A 24 7.64 -5.37 -9.63
CA VAL A 24 7.75 -3.92 -9.91
C VAL A 24 7.84 -3.11 -8.61
N THR A 25 7.13 -3.55 -7.57
CA THR A 25 7.22 -3.02 -6.21
C THR A 25 6.84 -4.12 -5.22
N ARG A 26 7.32 -3.99 -3.98
CA ARG A 26 7.21 -5.01 -2.93
C ARG A 26 6.78 -4.42 -1.60
N SER A 27 6.07 -5.21 -0.80
CA SER A 27 5.83 -4.96 0.62
C SER A 27 6.35 -6.14 1.43
N HIS A 28 7.16 -5.88 2.46
CA HIS A 28 7.71 -6.91 3.34
C HIS A 28 6.85 -7.00 4.60
N LEU A 29 6.62 -8.23 5.07
CA LEU A 29 5.84 -8.50 6.26
C LEU A 29 6.75 -8.87 7.43
N ASP A 30 6.24 -8.68 8.65
CA ASP A 30 6.95 -8.97 9.90
C ASP A 30 7.21 -10.47 10.13
N ASP A 31 6.49 -11.35 9.44
CA ASP A 31 6.65 -12.81 9.49
C ASP A 31 7.59 -13.37 8.41
N GLY A 32 8.30 -12.50 7.70
CA GLY A 32 9.28 -12.86 6.67
C GLY A 32 8.70 -13.08 5.27
N ARG A 33 7.37 -13.06 5.11
CA ARG A 33 6.74 -13.06 3.78
C ARG A 33 6.91 -11.71 3.08
N CYS A 34 6.70 -11.74 1.77
CA CYS A 34 6.70 -10.57 0.90
C CYS A 34 5.48 -10.62 -0.02
N VAL A 35 4.92 -9.45 -0.33
CA VAL A 35 3.92 -9.27 -1.39
C VAL A 35 4.57 -8.50 -2.53
N GLY A 36 4.39 -8.97 -3.76
CA GLY A 36 4.93 -8.35 -4.97
C GLY A 36 3.85 -7.98 -5.96
N TRP A 37 4.01 -6.82 -6.62
CA TRP A 37 3.16 -6.38 -7.72
C TRP A 37 3.78 -6.71 -9.08
N TYR A 38 3.01 -7.37 -9.94
CA TYR A 38 3.38 -7.80 -11.29
C TYR A 38 2.44 -7.26 -12.37
N GLY A 39 1.74 -6.15 -12.09
CA GLY A 39 0.93 -5.49 -13.11
C GLY A 39 1.81 -4.90 -14.21
N PRO A 40 1.28 -4.79 -15.45
CA PRO A 40 2.05 -4.22 -16.55
C PRO A 40 2.46 -2.77 -16.25
N PRO A 41 3.61 -2.31 -16.79
CA PRO A 41 4.00 -0.91 -16.71
C PRO A 41 2.86 -0.01 -17.21
N THR A 42 2.64 1.09 -16.49
CA THR A 42 1.60 2.08 -16.84
C THR A 42 2.30 3.42 -17.11
N PRO A 43 2.57 3.76 -18.38
CA PRO A 43 3.28 4.99 -18.72
C PRO A 43 2.62 6.23 -18.12
N GLY A 44 3.43 7.12 -17.54
CA GLY A 44 2.95 8.33 -16.86
C GLY A 44 2.36 8.09 -15.46
N TRP A 45 2.46 6.87 -14.92
CA TRP A 45 2.00 6.54 -13.58
C TRP A 45 3.06 5.78 -12.79
N ARG A 46 3.12 6.05 -11.48
CA ARG A 46 3.85 5.26 -10.49
C ARG A 46 2.89 4.34 -9.76
N VAL A 47 3.39 3.21 -9.30
CA VAL A 47 2.64 2.23 -8.50
C VAL A 47 3.37 1.96 -7.19
N ALA A 48 2.61 1.80 -6.12
CA ALA A 48 3.11 1.33 -4.83
C ALA A 48 2.13 0.31 -4.26
N ILE A 49 2.66 -0.60 -3.44
CA ILE A 49 1.84 -1.49 -2.62
C ILE A 49 2.26 -1.41 -1.17
N ASP A 50 1.31 -1.67 -0.29
CA ASP A 50 1.57 -1.94 1.11
C ASP A 50 0.69 -3.09 1.59
N ALA A 51 1.24 -3.94 2.45
CA ALA A 51 0.58 -5.15 2.93
C ALA A 51 0.86 -5.37 4.40
N GLU A 52 -0.17 -5.78 5.14
CA GLU A 52 -0.10 -6.12 6.55
C GLU A 52 -0.93 -7.37 6.85
N ARG A 53 -0.53 -8.14 7.88
CA ARG A 53 -1.34 -9.28 8.34
C ARG A 53 -2.65 -8.76 8.93
N ALA A 54 -3.78 -9.20 8.39
CA ALA A 54 -5.11 -8.69 8.77
C ALA A 54 -5.43 -8.90 10.25
N ASN A 55 -4.88 -9.98 10.84
CA ASN A 55 -5.10 -10.36 12.24
C ASN A 55 -3.92 -9.98 13.16
N ALA A 56 -2.95 -9.20 12.70
CA ALA A 56 -1.89 -8.72 13.57
C ALA A 56 -2.47 -7.82 14.68
N ALA A 57 -1.91 -7.93 15.88
CA ALA A 57 -2.30 -7.07 16.98
C ALA A 57 -1.88 -5.61 16.68
N VAL A 58 -2.83 -4.68 16.77
CA VAL A 58 -2.51 -3.25 16.62
C VAL A 58 -1.67 -2.79 17.81
N PRO A 59 -0.49 -2.19 17.60
CA PRO A 59 0.34 -1.71 18.70
C PRO A 59 -0.43 -0.74 19.61
N PRO A 60 -0.40 -0.89 20.96
CA PRO A 60 -1.25 -0.11 21.86
C PRO A 60 -1.13 1.41 21.73
N ALA A 61 0.06 1.92 21.40
CA ALA A 61 0.27 3.35 21.15
C ALA A 61 -0.49 3.83 19.90
N LEU A 62 -0.50 3.02 18.82
CA LEU A 62 -1.21 3.31 17.59
C LEU A 62 -2.71 3.10 17.75
N ALA A 63 -3.13 2.06 18.49
CA ALA A 63 -4.52 1.82 18.83
C ALA A 63 -5.13 3.00 19.60
N ARG A 64 -4.41 3.54 20.61
CA ARG A 64 -4.86 4.74 21.35
C ARG A 64 -4.98 5.97 20.46
N ARG A 65 -4.08 6.11 19.48
CA ARG A 65 -4.03 7.30 18.62
C ARG A 65 -5.04 7.26 17.48
N PHE A 66 -5.26 6.10 16.88
CA PHE A 66 -5.99 5.95 15.61
C PHE A 66 -7.22 5.05 15.69
N GLY A 67 -7.46 4.42 16.84
CA GLY A 67 -8.49 3.39 17.01
C GLY A 67 -8.13 2.07 16.32
N VAL A 68 -8.82 0.99 16.67
CA VAL A 68 -8.54 -0.36 16.14
C VAL A 68 -9.41 -0.76 14.95
N GLN A 69 -10.56 -0.10 14.77
CA GLN A 69 -11.49 -0.43 13.70
C GLN A 69 -10.83 -0.23 12.33
N ASP A 70 -10.86 -1.25 11.48
CA ASP A 70 -10.27 -1.26 10.14
C ASP A 70 -8.82 -0.75 10.09
N PHE A 71 -8.07 -0.91 11.20
CA PHE A 71 -6.78 -0.26 11.37
C PHE A 71 -5.81 -0.60 10.24
N TRP A 72 -5.62 -1.89 9.95
CA TRP A 72 -4.68 -2.33 8.91
C TRP A 72 -5.08 -1.87 7.50
N ALA A 73 -6.38 -1.79 7.20
CA ALA A 73 -6.86 -1.27 5.92
C ALA A 73 -6.55 0.24 5.77
N ARG A 74 -6.71 1.01 6.85
CA ARG A 74 -6.35 2.43 6.88
C ARG A 74 -4.84 2.65 6.86
N TRP A 75 -4.11 1.82 7.61
CA TRP A 75 -2.65 1.82 7.69
C TRP A 75 -2.02 1.58 6.32
N THR A 76 -2.34 0.45 5.68
CA THR A 76 -1.75 0.09 4.38
C THR A 76 -2.06 1.12 3.31
N ARG A 77 -3.24 1.74 3.38
CA ARG A 77 -3.59 2.85 2.50
C ARG A 77 -2.74 4.09 2.74
N ALA A 78 -2.54 4.48 3.99
CA ALA A 78 -1.68 5.62 4.34
C ALA A 78 -0.23 5.37 3.95
N GLU A 79 0.33 4.20 4.25
CA GLU A 79 1.68 3.78 3.85
C GLU A 79 1.86 3.77 2.33
N CYS A 80 0.88 3.23 1.60
CA CYS A 80 0.89 3.25 0.14
C CYS A 80 0.95 4.70 -0.40
N CYS A 81 0.16 5.61 0.17
CA CYS A 81 0.20 7.03 -0.21
C CYS A 81 1.51 7.72 0.18
N CYS A 82 2.12 7.36 1.31
CA CYS A 82 3.45 7.81 1.72
C CYS A 82 4.50 7.42 0.67
N LYS A 83 4.50 6.15 0.25
CA LYS A 83 5.39 5.61 -0.80
C LYS A 83 5.22 6.33 -2.14
N LEU A 84 3.98 6.63 -2.54
CA LEU A 84 3.69 7.34 -3.78
C LEU A 84 4.09 8.82 -3.74
N SER A 85 4.06 9.44 -2.55
CA SER A 85 4.34 10.87 -2.39
C SER A 85 5.78 11.16 -1.96
N ASP A 86 6.60 10.12 -1.75
CA ASP A 86 7.94 10.21 -1.18
C ASP A 86 7.97 10.96 0.17
N VAL A 87 6.92 10.75 1.00
CA VAL A 87 6.77 11.39 2.31
C VAL A 87 6.97 10.36 3.42
N PRO A 88 7.83 10.63 4.43
CA PRO A 88 7.97 9.75 5.59
C PRO A 88 6.66 9.59 6.37
N VAL A 89 6.36 8.36 6.79
CA VAL A 89 5.10 8.00 7.45
C VAL A 89 4.81 8.84 8.72
N ALA A 90 5.85 9.21 9.47
CA ALA A 90 5.72 10.09 10.64
C ALA A 90 5.32 11.54 10.27
N ALA A 91 5.78 12.05 9.13
CA ALA A 91 5.35 13.35 8.61
C ALA A 91 3.90 13.28 8.12
N TRP A 92 3.54 12.19 7.46
CA TRP A 92 2.19 11.93 7.00
C TRP A 92 1.17 11.92 8.15
N TRP A 93 1.40 11.13 9.20
CA TRP A 93 0.47 11.02 10.32
C TRP A 93 0.20 12.35 11.03
N ARG A 94 1.19 13.25 11.07
CA ARG A 94 1.02 14.58 11.68
C ARG A 94 0.03 15.44 10.90
N ARG A 95 -0.06 15.25 9.57
CA ARG A 95 -0.92 16.04 8.68
C ARG A 95 -2.25 15.36 8.39
N HIS A 96 -2.24 14.04 8.18
CA HIS A 96 -3.38 13.28 7.63
C HIS A 96 -3.89 12.18 8.57
N GLY A 97 -3.19 11.87 9.66
CA GLY A 97 -3.46 10.65 10.44
C GLY A 97 -3.30 9.41 9.56
N LEU A 98 -4.28 8.50 9.62
CA LEU A 98 -4.39 7.36 8.68
C LEU A 98 -5.34 7.63 7.50
N SER A 99 -5.69 8.90 7.26
CA SER A 99 -6.49 9.29 6.09
C SER A 99 -5.60 9.50 4.86
N THR A 100 -6.23 9.62 3.70
CA THR A 100 -5.58 9.94 2.42
C THR A 100 -5.84 11.40 2.01
N PRO A 101 -5.01 11.98 1.13
CA PRO A 101 -5.27 13.28 0.55
C PRO A 101 -6.59 13.25 -0.21
N ALA A 102 -7.44 14.25 0.02
CA ALA A 102 -8.71 14.41 -0.69
C ALA A 102 -8.54 15.05 -2.07
N ASP A 103 -7.32 15.46 -2.43
CA ASP A 103 -6.99 16.16 -3.68
C ASP A 103 -6.94 15.24 -4.91
N GLY A 104 -7.17 13.94 -4.74
CA GLY A 104 -7.14 12.98 -5.84
C GLY A 104 -5.74 12.71 -6.39
N SER A 105 -4.68 13.09 -5.67
CA SER A 105 -3.29 12.85 -6.05
C SER A 105 -2.94 11.37 -6.22
N ALA A 106 -3.73 10.47 -5.63
CA ALA A 106 -3.60 9.04 -5.82
C ALA A 106 -4.97 8.38 -6.03
N VAL A 107 -4.95 7.24 -6.73
CA VAL A 107 -6.07 6.29 -6.79
C VAL A 107 -5.60 4.97 -6.20
N TRP A 108 -6.43 4.32 -5.40
CA TRP A 108 -6.04 3.12 -4.68
C TRP A 108 -7.21 2.15 -4.53
N ARG A 109 -6.86 0.91 -4.21
CA ARG A 109 -7.80 -0.12 -3.79
C ARG A 109 -7.17 -0.96 -2.70
N THR A 110 -7.93 -1.18 -1.62
CA THR A 110 -7.59 -2.12 -0.56
C THR A 110 -8.27 -3.46 -0.83
N LEU A 111 -7.52 -4.55 -0.70
CA LEU A 111 -7.91 -5.93 -0.97
C LEU A 111 -7.60 -6.78 0.25
N TRP A 112 -8.37 -7.86 0.42
CA TRP A 112 -8.04 -8.94 1.34
C TRP A 112 -7.56 -10.12 0.52
N VAL A 113 -6.32 -10.53 0.72
CA VAL A 113 -5.68 -11.62 -0.04
C VAL A 113 -5.10 -12.60 0.96
N ALA A 114 -5.65 -13.82 0.99
CA ALA A 114 -5.39 -14.78 2.07
C ALA A 114 -5.62 -14.14 3.46
N ASP A 115 -4.61 -14.13 4.32
CA ASP A 115 -4.63 -13.52 5.65
C ASP A 115 -4.10 -12.07 5.68
N LEU A 116 -3.88 -11.46 4.52
CA LEU A 116 -3.31 -10.13 4.38
C LEU A 116 -4.36 -9.10 3.98
N VAL A 117 -4.18 -7.88 4.46
CA VAL A 117 -4.78 -6.69 3.86
C VAL A 117 -3.72 -6.01 3.01
N VAL A 118 -4.04 -5.72 1.75
CA VAL A 118 -3.10 -5.16 0.78
C VAL A 118 -3.73 -3.93 0.14
N THR A 119 -3.04 -2.79 0.17
CA THR A 119 -3.43 -1.63 -0.64
C THR A 119 -2.51 -1.49 -1.84
N VAL A 120 -3.12 -1.43 -3.03
CA VAL A 120 -2.44 -1.07 -4.28
C VAL A 120 -2.83 0.36 -4.62
N GLY A 121 -1.85 1.21 -4.88
CA GLY A 121 -2.06 2.61 -5.18
C GLY A 121 -1.24 3.07 -6.37
N PHE A 122 -1.76 4.08 -7.06
CA PHE A 122 -1.10 4.70 -8.19
C PHE A 122 -1.24 6.21 -8.13
N THR A 123 -0.23 6.91 -8.61
CA THR A 123 -0.22 8.37 -8.76
C THR A 123 0.36 8.73 -10.14
N PRO A 124 -0.06 9.83 -10.77
CA PRO A 124 0.62 10.33 -11.95
C PRO A 124 2.10 10.57 -11.67
N THR A 125 2.96 10.23 -12.62
CA THR A 125 4.37 10.65 -12.58
C THR A 125 4.40 12.16 -12.81
N PRO A 126 5.12 12.95 -11.98
CA PRO A 126 5.31 14.36 -12.25
C PRO A 126 5.91 14.56 -13.65
N PRO A 127 5.53 15.60 -14.40
CA PRO A 127 6.23 15.93 -15.64
C PRO A 127 7.71 16.13 -15.33
N THR A 128 8.59 15.53 -16.12
CA THR A 128 10.02 15.80 -16.04
C THR A 128 10.23 17.29 -16.33
N PRO A 129 10.98 18.02 -15.48
CA PRO A 129 11.26 19.43 -15.71
C PRO A 129 12.07 19.66 -16.99
#